data_AF-A0A9K3P1R0-F1
#
_entry.id   AF-A0A9K3P1R0-F1
#
_cell.length_a   1.000
_cell.length_b   1.000
_cell.length_c   1.000
_cell.angle_alpha   90.00
_cell.angle_beta   90.00
_cell.angle_gamma   90.00
#
_symmetry.space_group_name_H-M   'P 1'
#
loop_
_entity.id
_entity.type
_entity.pdbx_description
1 polymer ?
#
loop_
_entity_poly.entity_id
_entity_poly.type
_entity_poly.pdbx_seq_one_letter_code
_entity_poly.pdbx_strand_id
1 'polypeptide(L)'
;MFSREAGLYMWRSIPFDKIGWDNVEQHYKDALLNHLREIFNFDEVERDIEAKNLTGGIRAVLMKRYSDRKYEAKKLFKSKGGYNDLESARAFHPPDMPYDNWLRTIEGFREEKYIKRSKANTLVREKQQFPYRGGTSSYGSTAYKNNMDWVPTYAKTHTDNQGNWVDPVAEQNYDFVNSLFQTPSFLNQLNNYLASQGKGKGKSEDYDSDNLFDNESDDEPNDNDE
;
A
#
# COMPACT_ATOMS: atom_id res chain seq x y z
N MET A 1 -20.15 -5.31 -5.06
CA MET A 1 -21.19 -4.93 -4.09
C MET A 1 -20.61 -4.80 -2.68
N PHE A 2 -20.09 -5.89 -2.09
CA PHE A 2 -19.45 -5.93 -0.76
C PHE A 2 -18.47 -4.78 -0.49
N SER A 3 -17.46 -4.65 -1.34
CA SER A 3 -16.41 -3.66 -1.19
C SER A 3 -16.91 -2.20 -1.19
N ARG A 4 -18.00 -1.91 -1.91
CA ARG A 4 -18.62 -0.58 -1.95
C ARG A 4 -19.35 -0.30 -0.65
N GLU A 5 -20.11 -1.28 -0.19
CA GLU A 5 -20.91 -1.19 1.04
C GLU A 5 -20.02 -0.99 2.27
N ALA A 6 -18.95 -1.80 2.39
CA ALA A 6 -17.95 -1.63 3.43
C ALA A 6 -17.35 -0.21 3.43
N GLY A 7 -16.98 0.29 2.25
CA GLY A 7 -16.43 1.63 2.12
C GLY A 7 -17.42 2.76 2.46
N LEU A 8 -18.72 2.58 2.21
CA LEU A 8 -19.74 3.56 2.58
C LEU A 8 -20.00 3.57 4.08
N TYR A 9 -20.12 2.39 4.70
CA TYR A 9 -20.27 2.26 6.14
C TYR A 9 -19.08 2.87 6.88
N MET A 10 -17.85 2.51 6.48
CA MET A 10 -16.63 3.07 7.07
C MET A 10 -16.62 4.61 7.04
N TRP A 11 -16.98 5.21 5.91
CA TRP A 11 -17.04 6.68 5.77
C TRP A 11 -18.03 7.35 6.73
N ARG A 12 -19.16 6.67 6.99
CA ARG A 12 -20.27 7.19 7.80
C ARG A 12 -20.11 6.93 9.28
N SER A 13 -19.25 5.99 9.67
CA SER A 13 -19.26 5.46 11.04
C SER A 13 -17.91 5.43 11.71
N ILE A 14 -16.80 5.41 10.96
CA ILE A 14 -15.46 5.19 11.51
C ILE A 14 -14.60 6.45 11.32
N PRO A 15 -13.98 6.99 12.39
CA PRO A 15 -12.95 8.01 12.25
C PRO A 15 -11.67 7.42 11.66
N PHE A 16 -10.99 8.17 10.80
CA PHE A 16 -9.75 7.74 10.16
C PHE A 16 -8.50 8.18 10.95
N ASP A 17 -8.58 8.07 12.27
CA ASP A 17 -7.54 8.49 13.23
C ASP A 17 -6.47 7.42 13.49
N LYS A 18 -6.66 6.20 12.98
CA LYS A 18 -5.73 5.06 13.16
C LYS A 18 -4.86 4.80 11.93
N ILE A 19 -3.69 4.18 12.16
CA ILE A 19 -2.66 3.94 11.12
C ILE A 19 -3.21 3.04 10.04
N GLY A 20 -3.76 1.92 10.42
CA GLY A 20 -4.41 1.00 9.51
C GLY A 20 -5.60 0.36 10.18
N TRP A 21 -6.35 -0.39 9.39
CA TRP A 21 -7.54 -1.11 9.83
C TRP A 21 -7.29 -1.96 11.08
N ASP A 22 -6.11 -2.58 11.20
CA ASP A 22 -5.79 -3.43 12.35
C ASP A 22 -5.74 -2.66 13.68
N ASN A 23 -5.48 -1.36 13.64
CA ASN A 23 -5.44 -0.48 14.81
C ASN A 23 -6.80 0.17 15.15
N VAL A 24 -7.84 -0.04 14.32
CA VAL A 24 -9.20 0.44 14.58
C VAL A 24 -9.80 -0.27 15.78
N GLU A 25 -10.51 0.46 16.63
CA GLU A 25 -11.15 -0.08 17.82
C GLU A 25 -12.13 -1.21 17.48
N GLN A 26 -12.14 -2.26 18.31
CA GLN A 26 -12.88 -3.49 18.00
C GLN A 26 -14.38 -3.25 17.80
N HIS A 27 -14.99 -2.33 18.55
CA HIS A 27 -16.42 -2.02 18.41
C HIS A 27 -16.78 -1.50 17.01
N TYR A 28 -15.91 -0.74 16.34
CA TYR A 28 -16.14 -0.31 14.95
C TYR A 28 -16.03 -1.48 13.98
N LYS A 29 -15.08 -2.40 14.22
CA LYS A 29 -14.90 -3.61 13.41
C LYS A 29 -16.13 -4.51 13.53
N ASP A 30 -16.62 -4.72 14.75
CA ASP A 30 -17.79 -5.55 15.04
C ASP A 30 -19.06 -4.93 14.43
N ALA A 31 -19.25 -3.61 14.57
CA ALA A 31 -20.40 -2.92 14.01
C ALA A 31 -20.43 -3.00 12.47
N LEU A 32 -19.27 -2.84 11.82
CA LEU A 32 -19.15 -3.02 10.38
C LEU A 32 -19.46 -4.47 9.96
N LEU A 33 -18.91 -5.46 10.66
CA LEU A 33 -19.15 -6.87 10.33
C LEU A 33 -20.62 -7.25 10.52
N ASN A 34 -21.27 -6.77 11.57
CA ASN A 34 -22.70 -6.97 11.79
C ASN A 34 -23.52 -6.36 10.66
N HIS A 35 -23.22 -5.11 10.27
CA HIS A 35 -23.88 -4.46 9.11
C HIS A 35 -23.70 -5.28 7.82
N LEU A 36 -22.49 -5.78 7.57
CA LEU A 36 -22.23 -6.59 6.38
C LEU A 36 -22.95 -7.95 6.43
N ARG A 37 -23.11 -8.56 7.60
CA ARG A 37 -23.86 -9.82 7.79
C ARG A 37 -25.36 -9.68 7.51
N GLU A 38 -25.93 -8.49 7.71
CA GLU A 38 -27.32 -8.22 7.34
C GLU A 38 -27.55 -8.17 5.82
N ILE A 39 -26.49 -7.88 5.05
CA ILE A 39 -26.55 -7.68 3.60
C ILE A 39 -25.99 -8.88 2.83
N PHE A 40 -25.04 -9.61 3.42
CA PHE A 40 -24.32 -10.71 2.79
C PHE A 40 -24.36 -11.96 3.67
N ASN A 41 -24.49 -13.13 3.03
CA ASN A 41 -24.56 -14.42 3.73
C ASN A 41 -23.17 -14.90 4.18
N PHE A 42 -22.75 -14.50 5.39
CA PHE A 42 -21.47 -14.93 5.95
C PHE A 42 -21.51 -16.39 6.43
N ASP A 43 -22.67 -16.91 6.81
CA ASP A 43 -22.81 -18.31 7.26
C ASP A 43 -22.41 -19.31 6.18
N GLU A 44 -22.64 -18.96 4.92
CA GLU A 44 -22.21 -19.75 3.76
C GLU A 44 -20.69 -19.68 3.56
N VAL A 45 -20.09 -18.50 3.76
CA VAL A 45 -18.63 -18.30 3.71
C VAL A 45 -17.91 -19.08 4.82
N GLU A 46 -18.49 -19.11 6.02
CA GLU A 46 -17.90 -19.79 7.19
C GLU A 46 -18.00 -21.33 7.08
N ARG A 47 -18.95 -21.85 6.30
CA ARG A 47 -19.13 -23.29 6.04
C ARG A 47 -18.33 -23.81 4.84
N ASP A 48 -17.74 -22.91 4.06
CA ASP A 48 -16.97 -23.25 2.86
C ASP A 48 -15.66 -23.97 3.23
N ILE A 49 -15.23 -24.91 2.39
CA ILE A 49 -13.96 -25.64 2.56
C ILE A 49 -12.77 -24.66 2.54
N GLU A 50 -12.90 -23.54 1.84
CA GLU A 50 -11.94 -22.45 1.73
C GLU A 50 -12.24 -21.27 2.67
N ALA A 51 -13.07 -21.45 3.71
CA ALA A 51 -13.48 -20.39 4.65
C ALA A 51 -12.30 -19.53 5.16
N LYS A 52 -11.13 -20.13 5.40
CA LYS A 52 -9.92 -19.39 5.80
C LYS A 52 -9.43 -18.41 4.72
N ASN A 53 -9.42 -18.83 3.46
CA ASN A 53 -9.01 -17.98 2.33
C ASN A 53 -10.05 -16.87 2.09
N LEU A 54 -11.33 -17.21 2.15
CA LEU A 54 -12.41 -16.23 2.00
C LEU A 54 -12.42 -15.19 3.12
N THR A 55 -12.18 -15.62 4.37
CA THR A 55 -12.04 -14.71 5.52
C THR A 55 -10.81 -13.81 5.35
N GLY A 56 -9.69 -14.36 4.84
CA GLY A 56 -8.51 -13.59 4.47
C GLY A 56 -8.81 -12.55 3.39
N GLY A 57 -9.58 -12.92 2.35
CA GLY A 57 -10.01 -12.03 1.29
C GLY A 57 -10.92 -10.90 1.78
N ILE A 58 -11.89 -11.22 2.64
CA ILE A 58 -12.75 -10.21 3.30
C ILE A 58 -11.88 -9.23 4.09
N ARG A 59 -10.96 -9.71 4.92
CA ARG A 59 -10.04 -8.86 5.69
C ARG A 59 -9.23 -7.94 4.77
N ALA A 60 -8.66 -8.46 3.69
CA ALA A 60 -7.90 -7.66 2.73
C ALA A 60 -8.74 -6.55 2.09
N VAL A 61 -10.00 -6.83 1.75
CA VAL A 61 -10.92 -5.82 1.22
C VAL A 61 -11.23 -4.74 2.26
N LEU A 62 -11.48 -5.11 3.52
CA LEU A 62 -11.72 -4.14 4.59
C LEU A 62 -10.50 -3.25 4.83
N MET A 63 -9.31 -3.85 4.92
CA MET A 63 -8.04 -3.11 5.06
C MET A 63 -7.87 -2.09 3.93
N LYS A 64 -8.02 -2.53 2.67
CA LYS A 64 -7.90 -1.64 1.51
C LYS A 64 -8.92 -0.50 1.57
N ARG A 65 -10.17 -0.79 1.92
CA ARG A 65 -11.23 0.24 1.94
C ARG A 65 -11.06 1.26 3.04
N TYR A 66 -10.54 0.86 4.20
CA TYR A 66 -10.16 1.81 5.23
C TYR A 66 -9.08 2.77 4.72
N SER A 67 -8.02 2.25 4.09
CA SER A 67 -6.94 3.07 3.52
C SER A 67 -7.44 3.98 2.40
N ASP A 68 -8.23 3.47 1.44
CA ASP A 68 -8.82 4.27 0.35
C ASP A 68 -9.63 5.46 0.92
N ARG A 69 -10.48 5.20 1.93
CA ARG A 69 -11.32 6.26 2.53
C ARG A 69 -10.51 7.26 3.34
N LYS A 70 -9.50 6.79 4.08
CA LYS A 70 -8.57 7.67 4.78
C LYS A 70 -7.79 8.58 3.83
N TYR A 71 -7.39 8.07 2.66
CA TYR A 71 -6.76 8.85 1.61
C TYR A 71 -7.70 9.95 1.08
N GLU A 72 -8.95 9.62 0.77
CA GLU A 72 -9.94 10.63 0.35
C GLU A 72 -10.18 11.70 1.42
N ALA A 73 -10.29 11.30 2.69
CA ALA A 73 -10.37 12.22 3.82
C ALA A 73 -9.13 13.13 3.90
N LYS A 74 -7.94 12.60 3.61
CA LYS A 74 -6.68 13.36 3.60
C LYS A 74 -6.64 14.38 2.46
N LYS A 75 -7.09 14.02 1.26
CA LYS A 75 -7.22 14.95 0.11
C LYS A 75 -8.15 16.10 0.46
N LEU A 76 -9.31 15.79 1.05
CA LEU A 76 -10.25 16.81 1.46
C LEU A 76 -9.66 17.75 2.52
N PHE A 77 -9.04 17.18 3.56
CA PHE A 77 -8.34 17.95 4.60
C PHE A 77 -7.34 18.94 4.00
N LYS A 78 -6.45 18.48 3.11
CA LYS A 78 -5.44 19.32 2.46
C LYS A 78 -6.07 20.44 1.61
N SER A 79 -7.14 20.15 0.86
CA SER A 79 -7.77 21.13 -0.05
C SER A 79 -8.59 22.22 0.66
N LYS A 80 -8.95 22.03 1.93
CA LYS A 80 -9.80 22.95 2.71
C LYS A 80 -9.06 23.70 3.81
N GLY A 81 -7.74 23.80 3.71
CA GLY A 81 -6.86 24.54 4.64
C GLY A 81 -5.71 23.70 5.16
N GLY A 82 -5.95 22.39 5.33
CA GLY A 82 -4.93 21.43 5.72
C GLY A 82 -4.24 21.81 7.02
N TYR A 83 -2.92 21.65 7.07
CA TYR A 83 -2.13 21.96 8.25
C TYR A 83 -1.94 23.46 8.51
N ASN A 84 -2.15 24.30 7.49
CA ASN A 84 -1.90 25.74 7.57
C ASN A 84 -3.13 26.50 8.09
N ASP A 85 -4.33 25.95 7.87
CA ASP A 85 -5.59 26.52 8.31
C ASP A 85 -6.53 25.40 8.80
N LEU A 86 -6.38 25.05 10.08
CA LEU A 86 -7.16 24.01 10.72
C LEU A 86 -8.61 24.41 10.95
N GLU A 87 -8.90 25.71 11.08
CA GLU A 87 -10.25 26.20 11.33
C GLU A 87 -11.11 25.98 10.08
N SER A 88 -10.61 26.38 8.91
CA SER A 88 -11.26 26.10 7.63
C SER A 88 -11.40 24.59 7.38
N ALA A 89 -10.36 23.81 7.69
CA ALA A 89 -10.40 22.36 7.49
C ALA A 89 -11.45 21.67 8.40
N ARG A 90 -11.62 22.15 9.63
CA ARG A 90 -12.66 21.66 10.56
C ARG A 90 -14.05 22.11 10.15
N ALA A 91 -14.20 23.33 9.62
CA ALA A 91 -15.49 23.86 9.18
C ALA A 91 -16.07 23.10 7.97
N PHE A 92 -15.21 22.59 7.08
CA PHE A 92 -15.64 21.83 5.90
C PHE A 92 -15.68 20.32 6.17
N HIS A 93 -16.75 19.84 6.83
CA HIS A 93 -16.96 18.40 7.05
C HIS A 93 -17.72 17.76 5.88
N PRO A 94 -17.41 16.48 5.53
CA PRO A 94 -18.20 15.76 4.53
C PRO A 94 -19.66 15.57 4.97
N PRO A 95 -20.66 15.69 4.06
CA PRO A 95 -22.08 15.55 4.41
C PRO A 95 -22.44 14.22 5.08
N ASP A 96 -21.84 13.13 4.58
CA ASP A 96 -22.11 11.77 5.04
C ASP A 96 -21.25 11.35 6.24
N MET A 97 -20.31 12.18 6.69
CA MET A 97 -19.43 11.87 7.81
C MET A 97 -19.88 12.63 9.05
N PRO A 98 -20.13 11.95 10.19
CA PRO A 98 -20.41 12.62 11.45
C PRO A 98 -19.31 13.62 11.81
N TYR A 99 -19.69 14.80 12.30
CA TYR A 99 -18.76 15.87 12.61
C TYR A 99 -17.68 15.45 13.61
N ASP A 100 -18.06 14.71 14.65
CA ASP A 100 -17.10 14.20 15.66
C ASP A 100 -16.08 13.23 15.05
N ASN A 101 -16.49 12.39 14.10
CA ASN A 101 -15.58 11.52 13.37
C ASN A 101 -14.62 12.31 12.48
N TRP A 102 -15.10 13.40 11.87
CA TRP A 102 -14.26 14.31 11.09
C TRP A 102 -13.21 15.00 11.96
N LEU A 103 -13.61 15.51 13.14
CA LEU A 103 -12.68 16.10 14.10
C LEU A 103 -11.60 15.11 14.55
N ARG A 104 -11.99 13.89 14.93
CA ARG A 104 -11.04 12.82 15.28
C ARG A 104 -10.09 12.50 14.14
N THR A 105 -10.59 12.43 12.92
CA THR A 105 -9.79 12.19 11.70
C THR A 105 -8.73 13.28 11.52
N ILE A 106 -9.10 14.56 11.67
CA ILE A 106 -8.16 15.68 11.61
C ILE A 106 -7.10 15.59 12.70
N GLU A 107 -7.48 15.26 13.95
CA GLU A 107 -6.50 15.10 15.02
C GLU A 107 -5.54 13.94 14.75
N GLY A 108 -6.05 12.81 14.24
CA GLY A 108 -5.23 11.69 13.81
C GLY A 108 -4.19 12.11 12.77
N PHE A 109 -4.60 12.90 11.76
CA PHE A 109 -3.68 13.43 10.75
C PHE A 109 -2.56 14.33 11.28
N ARG A 110 -2.72 14.88 12.49
CA ARG A 110 -1.75 15.77 13.14
C ARG A 110 -0.80 15.04 14.06
N GLU A 111 -1.05 13.77 14.41
CA GLU A 111 -0.11 13.07 15.28
C GLU A 111 1.25 12.91 14.60
N GLU A 112 2.30 13.11 15.40
CA GLU A 112 3.67 13.19 14.89
C GLU A 112 4.09 11.92 14.14
N LYS A 113 3.60 10.75 14.58
CA LYS A 113 3.88 9.46 13.94
C LYS A 113 3.44 9.42 12.46
N TYR A 114 2.30 10.02 12.13
CA TYR A 114 1.81 10.09 10.75
C TYR A 114 2.62 11.07 9.90
N ILE A 115 2.94 12.22 10.49
CA ILE A 115 3.73 13.25 9.81
C ILE A 115 5.13 12.69 9.50
N LYS A 116 5.77 12.02 10.45
CA LYS A 116 7.08 11.37 10.27
C LYS A 116 7.04 10.32 9.15
N ARG A 117 6.06 9.41 9.18
CA ARG A 117 5.90 8.37 8.13
C ARG A 117 5.68 8.98 6.75
N SER A 118 4.78 9.96 6.65
CA SER A 118 4.51 10.64 5.38
C SER A 118 5.76 11.34 4.82
N LYS A 119 6.53 12.05 5.65
CA LYS A 119 7.78 12.70 5.24
C LYS A 119 8.85 11.69 4.80
N ALA A 120 9.00 10.59 5.53
CA ALA A 120 9.94 9.53 5.16
C ALA A 120 9.61 8.94 3.79
N ASN A 121 8.33 8.64 3.53
CA ASN A 121 7.89 8.12 2.24
C ASN A 121 8.14 9.12 1.09
N THR A 122 7.89 10.41 1.32
CA THR A 122 8.21 11.46 0.32
C THR A 122 9.71 11.51 0.04
N LEU A 123 10.56 11.51 1.06
CA LEU A 123 12.03 11.53 0.89
C LEU A 123 12.56 10.29 0.16
N VAL A 124 11.95 9.12 0.39
CA VAL A 124 12.32 7.90 -0.34
C VAL A 124 11.92 8.00 -1.81
N ARG A 125 10.72 8.53 -2.10
CA ARG A 125 10.25 8.76 -3.47
C ARG A 125 11.11 9.79 -4.22
N GLU A 126 11.54 10.87 -3.55
CA GLU A 126 12.45 11.87 -4.13
C GLU A 126 13.83 11.29 -4.51
N LYS A 127 14.27 10.20 -3.87
CA LYS A 127 15.52 9.52 -4.19
C LYS A 127 15.39 8.52 -5.35
N GLN A 128 14.17 8.19 -5.78
CA GLN A 128 13.97 7.27 -6.90
C GLN A 128 14.38 7.97 -8.20
N GLN A 129 15.29 7.33 -8.95
CA GLN A 129 15.78 7.88 -10.22
C GLN A 129 14.74 7.81 -11.34
N PHE A 130 13.83 6.85 -11.26
CA PHE A 130 12.76 6.61 -12.22
C PHE A 130 11.54 5.99 -11.52
N PRO A 131 10.33 6.13 -12.08
CA PRO A 131 9.09 5.70 -11.42
C PRO A 131 9.07 4.20 -11.14
N TYR A 132 8.69 3.84 -9.91
CA TYR A 132 8.48 2.47 -9.46
C TYR A 132 6.98 2.15 -9.36
N ARG A 133 6.54 1.09 -10.05
CA ARG A 133 5.14 0.64 -10.16
C ARG A 133 4.80 -0.56 -9.28
N GLY A 134 5.76 -1.10 -8.53
CA GLY A 134 5.50 -2.18 -7.55
C GLY A 134 4.82 -1.72 -6.27
N GLY A 135 4.35 -0.46 -6.23
CA GLY A 135 3.75 0.16 -5.06
C GLY A 135 4.75 0.28 -3.90
N THR A 136 4.32 -0.11 -2.71
CA THR A 136 5.15 -0.12 -1.49
C THR A 136 5.97 -1.40 -1.32
N SER A 137 5.78 -2.41 -2.19
CA SER A 137 6.58 -3.63 -2.14
C SER A 137 8.00 -3.35 -2.59
N SER A 138 9.00 -3.92 -1.92
CA SER A 138 10.36 -3.95 -2.45
C SER A 138 10.47 -4.93 -3.62
N TYR A 139 11.55 -4.84 -4.42
CA TYR A 139 11.84 -5.86 -5.44
C TYR A 139 11.83 -7.28 -4.87
N GLY A 140 12.47 -7.51 -3.71
CA GLY A 140 12.50 -8.84 -3.09
C GLY A 140 11.11 -9.35 -2.68
N SER A 141 10.26 -8.48 -2.13
CA SER A 141 8.87 -8.83 -1.82
C SER A 141 8.07 -9.14 -3.09
N THR A 142 8.24 -8.34 -4.14
CA THR A 142 7.56 -8.55 -5.43
C THR A 142 8.00 -9.86 -6.08
N ALA A 143 9.31 -10.14 -6.10
CA ALA A 143 9.88 -11.39 -6.60
C ALA A 143 9.28 -12.60 -5.87
N TYR A 144 9.27 -12.57 -4.53
CA TYR A 144 8.73 -13.63 -3.70
C TYR A 144 7.22 -13.86 -3.95
N LYS A 145 6.41 -12.80 -3.90
CA LYS A 145 4.95 -12.89 -4.07
C LYS A 145 4.55 -13.41 -5.46
N ASN A 146 5.34 -13.11 -6.49
CA ASN A 146 5.05 -13.49 -7.86
C ASN A 146 5.83 -14.73 -8.32
N ASN A 147 6.66 -15.32 -7.45
CA ASN A 147 7.58 -16.40 -7.80
C ASN A 147 8.42 -16.08 -9.05
N MET A 148 8.99 -14.87 -9.07
CA MET A 148 9.78 -14.32 -10.17
C MET A 148 11.26 -14.20 -9.79
N ASP A 149 12.13 -14.32 -10.79
CA ASP A 149 13.54 -13.95 -10.65
C ASP A 149 13.71 -12.41 -10.73
N TRP A 150 14.90 -11.91 -10.43
CA TRP A 150 15.19 -10.48 -10.28
C TRP A 150 14.96 -9.66 -11.56
N VAL A 151 15.39 -10.16 -12.72
CA VAL A 151 15.26 -9.44 -14.00
C VAL A 151 13.78 -9.29 -14.41
N PRO A 152 12.94 -10.35 -14.43
CA PRO A 152 11.50 -10.20 -14.63
C PRO A 152 10.81 -9.33 -13.58
N THR A 153 11.28 -9.38 -12.33
CA THR A 153 10.75 -8.54 -11.25
C THR A 153 10.98 -7.06 -11.54
N TYR A 154 12.17 -6.70 -12.01
CA TYR A 154 12.50 -5.33 -12.40
C TYR A 154 11.56 -4.84 -13.50
N ALA A 155 11.38 -5.62 -14.58
CA ALA A 155 10.44 -5.26 -15.64
C ALA A 155 9.03 -5.05 -15.10
N LYS A 156 8.50 -6.00 -14.32
CA LYS A 156 7.16 -5.90 -13.72
C LYS A 156 6.95 -4.61 -12.91
N THR A 157 7.98 -4.13 -12.24
CA THR A 157 7.89 -2.94 -11.40
C THR A 157 8.19 -1.63 -12.13
N HIS A 158 8.50 -1.68 -13.42
CA HIS A 158 8.77 -0.51 -14.27
C HIS A 158 7.94 -0.48 -15.56
N THR A 159 6.96 -1.38 -15.67
CA THR A 159 5.96 -1.35 -16.73
C THR A 159 4.59 -0.97 -16.19
N ASP A 160 3.75 -0.39 -17.05
CA ASP A 160 2.33 -0.20 -16.78
C ASP A 160 1.55 -1.53 -16.85
N ASN A 161 0.22 -1.47 -16.72
CA ASN A 161 -0.65 -2.64 -16.75
C ASN A 161 -0.75 -3.28 -18.15
N GLN A 162 -0.29 -2.57 -19.18
CA GLN A 162 -0.27 -2.97 -20.58
C GLN A 162 1.11 -3.53 -20.99
N GLY A 163 2.11 -3.41 -20.11
CA GLY A 163 3.48 -3.87 -20.34
C GLY A 163 4.40 -2.82 -20.95
N ASN A 164 3.99 -1.56 -21.05
CA ASN A 164 4.84 -0.48 -21.56
C ASN A 164 5.76 0.04 -20.45
N TRP A 165 7.02 0.29 -20.79
CA TRP A 165 7.97 0.94 -19.88
C TRP A 165 7.50 2.35 -19.53
N VAL A 166 7.47 2.65 -18.24
CA VAL A 166 7.05 3.97 -17.75
C VAL A 166 8.19 5.00 -17.81
N ASP A 167 9.42 4.55 -18.10
CA ASP A 167 10.59 5.39 -18.21
C ASP A 167 11.65 4.76 -19.14
N PRO A 168 12.20 5.51 -20.10
CA PRO A 168 13.16 4.99 -21.08
C PRO A 168 14.53 4.63 -20.47
N VAL A 169 14.93 5.27 -19.37
CA VAL A 169 16.17 4.91 -18.65
C VAL A 169 15.98 3.57 -17.93
N ALA A 170 14.79 3.33 -17.38
CA ALA A 170 14.46 2.04 -16.78
C ALA A 170 14.52 0.90 -17.82
N GLU A 171 13.99 1.13 -19.02
CA GLU A 171 14.07 0.18 -20.14
C GLU A 171 15.52 -0.10 -20.56
N GLN A 172 16.33 0.93 -20.76
CA GLN A 172 17.75 0.79 -21.11
C GLN A 172 18.53 0.00 -20.05
N ASN A 173 18.28 0.26 -18.77
CA ASN A 173 18.89 -0.48 -17.67
C ASN A 173 18.49 -1.96 -17.72
N TYR A 174 17.21 -2.25 -17.99
CA TYR A 174 16.74 -3.62 -18.13
C TYR A 174 17.40 -4.32 -19.31
N ASP A 175 17.42 -3.70 -20.49
CA ASP A 175 18.02 -4.30 -21.68
C ASP A 175 19.51 -4.58 -21.48
N PHE A 176 20.22 -3.64 -20.87
CA PHE A 176 21.63 -3.81 -20.52
C PHE A 176 21.82 -5.01 -19.58
N VAL A 177 21.12 -5.04 -18.44
CA VAL A 177 21.26 -6.13 -17.46
C VAL A 177 20.83 -7.47 -18.07
N ASN A 178 19.70 -7.51 -18.77
CA ASN A 178 19.21 -8.71 -19.44
C ASN A 178 20.24 -9.22 -20.45
N SER A 179 20.88 -8.34 -21.22
CA SER A 179 21.96 -8.72 -22.15
C SER A 179 23.16 -9.36 -21.42
N LEU A 180 23.54 -8.85 -20.25
CA LEU A 180 24.62 -9.45 -19.44
C LEU A 180 24.26 -10.87 -19.01
N PHE A 181 23.03 -11.12 -18.58
CA PHE A 181 22.57 -12.46 -18.21
C PHE A 181 22.50 -13.44 -19.38
N GLN A 182 22.49 -12.96 -20.64
CA GLN A 182 22.65 -13.83 -21.82
C GLN A 182 24.12 -14.16 -22.13
N THR A 183 25.09 -13.50 -21.50
CA THR A 183 26.52 -13.74 -21.76
C THR A 183 27.10 -14.83 -20.83
N PRO A 184 27.63 -15.94 -21.37
CA PRO A 184 28.18 -17.02 -20.55
C PRO A 184 29.35 -16.58 -19.66
N SER A 185 30.15 -15.61 -20.13
CA SER A 185 31.27 -15.05 -19.38
C SER A 185 30.80 -14.35 -18.10
N PHE A 186 29.76 -13.52 -18.20
CA PHE A 186 29.17 -12.85 -17.04
C PHE A 186 28.56 -13.85 -16.07
N LEU A 187 27.79 -14.83 -16.55
CA LEU A 187 27.21 -15.87 -15.69
C LEU A 187 28.29 -16.64 -14.93
N ASN A 188 29.40 -16.97 -15.58
CA ASN A 188 30.53 -17.64 -14.93
C ASN A 188 31.20 -16.73 -13.89
N GLN A 189 31.41 -15.45 -14.19
CA GLN A 189 31.96 -14.49 -13.22
C GLN A 189 31.05 -14.32 -12.01
N LEU A 190 29.74 -14.19 -12.23
CA LEU A 190 28.74 -14.06 -11.18
C LEU A 190 28.70 -15.32 -10.30
N ASN A 191 28.68 -16.51 -10.90
CA ASN A 191 28.68 -17.76 -10.14
C ASN A 191 29.97 -17.93 -9.31
N ASN A 192 31.12 -17.57 -9.87
CA ASN A 192 32.38 -17.59 -9.14
C ASN A 192 32.39 -16.60 -7.98
N TYR A 193 31.85 -15.39 -8.20
CA TYR A 193 31.68 -14.38 -7.15
C TYR A 193 30.77 -14.90 -6.02
N LEU A 194 29.58 -15.39 -6.34
CA LEU A 194 28.63 -15.93 -5.36
C LEU A 194 29.22 -17.12 -4.58
N ALA A 195 29.96 -18.00 -5.27
CA ALA A 195 30.66 -19.11 -4.63
C ALA A 195 31.76 -18.62 -3.66
N SER A 196 32.46 -17.53 -4.01
CA SER A 196 33.51 -16.92 -3.16
C SER A 196 32.97 -16.19 -1.93
N GLN A 197 31.73 -15.72 -1.95
CA GLN A 197 31.11 -15.00 -0.83
C GLN A 197 30.75 -15.93 0.36
N GLY A 198 30.80 -17.25 0.16
CA GLY A 198 30.38 -18.24 1.15
C GLY A 198 28.89 -18.13 1.49
N LYS A 199 28.33 -19.12 2.20
CA LYS A 199 26.97 -19.02 2.76
C LYS A 199 26.97 -18.06 3.95
N GLY A 200 27.19 -16.77 3.71
CA GLY A 200 27.15 -15.72 4.71
C GLY A 200 25.70 -15.38 5.07
N LYS A 201 25.32 -15.60 6.34
CA LYS A 201 24.17 -14.97 6.98
C LYS A 201 24.41 -13.45 7.06
N GLY A 202 24.24 -12.75 5.94
CA GLY A 202 24.13 -11.29 5.96
C GLY A 202 22.73 -10.92 6.44
N LYS A 203 22.54 -10.75 7.76
CA LYS A 203 21.49 -9.84 8.20
C LYS A 203 21.94 -8.46 7.72
N SER A 204 21.20 -7.86 6.79
CA SER A 204 21.36 -6.43 6.51
C SER A 204 21.03 -5.69 7.82
N GLU A 205 22.00 -5.00 8.41
CA GLU A 205 21.82 -4.30 9.68
C GLU A 205 20.99 -3.02 9.58
N ASP A 206 20.45 -2.65 8.42
CA ASP A 206 19.75 -1.36 8.24
C ASP A 206 18.36 -1.45 7.58
N TYR A 207 17.69 -2.61 7.61
CA TYR A 207 16.28 -2.69 7.22
C TYR A 207 15.51 -3.58 8.21
N ASP A 208 14.88 -2.93 9.19
CA ASP A 208 13.80 -3.54 9.97
C ASP A 208 12.61 -3.81 9.04
N SER A 209 12.62 -4.97 8.39
CA SER A 209 11.52 -5.51 7.58
C SER A 209 10.23 -5.69 8.39
N ASP A 210 10.34 -5.66 9.71
CA ASP A 210 9.25 -5.96 10.63
C ASP A 210 8.22 -4.80 10.72
N ASN A 211 8.54 -3.63 10.15
CA ASN A 211 7.59 -2.52 9.96
C ASN A 211 6.98 -2.47 8.54
N LEU A 212 7.32 -3.40 7.65
CA LEU A 212 6.90 -3.36 6.24
C LEU A 212 5.55 -4.04 5.97
N PHE A 213 4.94 -4.67 6.99
CA PHE A 213 3.71 -5.46 6.84
C PHE A 213 2.41 -4.75 7.20
N ASP A 214 2.42 -3.43 7.42
CA ASP A 214 1.19 -2.65 7.43
C ASP A 214 0.91 -2.15 6.00
N ASN A 215 0.27 -3.05 5.23
CA ASN A 215 -0.38 -2.81 3.95
C ASN A 215 -1.09 -1.44 3.93
N GLU A 216 -0.51 -0.46 3.25
CA GLU A 216 -1.25 0.65 2.68
C GLU A 216 -0.88 0.72 1.19
N SER A 217 -1.87 0.40 0.36
CA SER A 217 -1.92 0.77 -1.04
C SER A 217 -2.12 2.28 -1.11
N ASP A 218 -1.03 3.04 -1.07
CA ASP A 218 -1.01 4.37 -1.66
C ASP A 218 -0.94 4.19 -3.19
N ASP A 219 -2.03 3.71 -3.78
CA ASP A 219 -2.29 3.95 -5.20
C ASP A 219 -2.77 5.40 -5.29
N GLU A 220 -1.86 6.36 -5.18
CA GLU A 220 -2.11 7.67 -5.76
C GLU A 220 -2.25 7.44 -7.27
N PRO A 221 -3.38 7.82 -7.90
CA PRO A 221 -3.45 7.84 -9.35
C PRO A 221 -2.31 8.72 -9.85
N ASN A 222 -1.60 8.17 -10.84
CA ASN A 222 -0.47 8.79 -11.48
C ASN A 222 -0.97 10.01 -12.27
N ASP A 223 -1.09 11.18 -11.61
CA ASP A 223 -1.42 12.46 -12.25
C ASP A 223 -0.19 13.00 -13.01
N ASN A 224 0.37 12.17 -13.88
CA ASN A 224 1.37 12.54 -14.89
C ASN A 224 0.90 12.09 -16.28
N ASP A 225 -0.40 12.27 -16.55
CA ASP A 225 -0.92 12.35 -17.91
C ASP A 225 -1.20 13.84 -18.23
N GLU A 226 -0.12 14.57 -18.53
CA GLU A 226 -0.13 15.72 -19.45
C GLU A 226 0.96 15.52 -20.51
#